data_AF-A0A355A3E5-F1
#
_entry.id   AF-A0A355A3E5-F1
#
_cell.length_a   1.000
_cell.length_b   1.000
_cell.length_c   1.000
_cell.angle_alpha   90.00
_cell.angle_beta   90.00
_cell.angle_gamma   90.00
#
_symmetry.space_group_name_H-M   'P 1'
#
loop_
_entity.id
_entity.type
_entity.pdbx_description
1 polymer ?
#
loop_
_entity_poly.entity_id
_entity_poly.type
_entity_poly.pdbx_seq_one_letter_code
_entity_poly.pdbx_strand_id
1 'polypeptide(L)'
;RFEVCGHKWADLSEEGYGVSLLNDSKYGYDIKDGVMRLTLLKSGIELNTDADKEEHHFVYSLYPHAGGWKEGKTVEMAYGLNLGVYSFIEEAHDGSLPET
;
A
#
# COMPACT_ATOMS: atom_id res chain seq x y z
N ARG A 1 10.75 -19.82 -0.99
CA ARG A 1 11.05 -18.74 -1.97
C ARG A 1 11.21 -17.46 -1.14
N PHE A 2 12.27 -16.67 -1.35
CA PHE A 2 12.66 -15.61 -0.40
C PHE A 2 12.01 -14.23 -0.67
N GLU A 3 11.48 -14.01 -1.87
CA GLU A 3 10.77 -12.78 -2.24
C GLU A 3 9.87 -13.05 -3.46
N VAL A 4 8.72 -12.40 -3.54
CA VAL A 4 7.80 -12.41 -4.68
C VAL A 4 7.36 -10.99 -5.03
N CYS A 5 7.05 -10.78 -6.31
CA CYS A 5 6.52 -9.50 -6.78
C CYS A 5 5.05 -9.35 -6.39
N GLY A 6 4.71 -8.23 -5.76
CA GLY A 6 3.34 -7.74 -5.53
C GLY A 6 3.30 -6.25 -5.86
N HIS A 7 2.12 -5.68 -6.11
CA HIS A 7 2.05 -4.26 -6.52
C HIS A 7 1.72 -3.37 -5.32
N LYS A 8 0.47 -3.40 -4.85
CA LYS A 8 -0.04 -2.44 -3.85
C LYS A 8 -0.33 -3.07 -2.48
N TRP A 9 -0.40 -4.39 -2.43
CA TRP A 9 -0.74 -5.11 -1.21
C TRP A 9 -0.26 -6.56 -1.23
N ALA A 10 -0.14 -7.12 -0.03
CA ALA A 10 -0.12 -8.56 0.23
C ALA A 10 -1.02 -8.87 1.43
N ASP A 11 -1.61 -10.06 1.46
CA ASP A 11 -2.56 -10.46 2.51
C ASP A 11 -2.16 -11.77 3.17
N LEU A 12 -2.36 -11.85 4.48
CA LEU A 12 -2.30 -13.08 5.26
C LEU A 12 -3.57 -13.19 6.10
N SER A 13 -4.41 -14.17 5.74
CA SER A 13 -5.71 -14.38 6.36
C SER A 13 -5.94 -15.84 6.73
N GLU A 14 -6.62 -16.06 7.84
CA GLU A 14 -7.22 -17.33 8.23
C GLU A 14 -8.74 -17.15 8.39
N GLU A 15 -9.44 -18.21 8.82
CA GLU A 15 -10.88 -18.13 9.02
C GLU A 15 -11.24 -17.08 10.08
N GLY A 16 -11.99 -16.06 9.67
CA GLY A 16 -12.51 -15.02 10.56
C GLY A 16 -11.61 -13.80 10.77
N TYR A 17 -10.33 -13.83 10.40
CA TYR A 17 -9.43 -12.69 10.57
C TYR A 17 -8.28 -12.67 9.56
N GLY A 18 -7.90 -11.47 9.14
CA GLY A 18 -6.79 -11.25 8.23
C GLY A 18 -6.08 -9.94 8.48
N VAL A 19 -4.84 -9.87 7.96
CA VAL A 19 -4.04 -8.66 7.95
C VAL A 19 -3.44 -8.49 6.57
N SER A 20 -3.73 -7.34 5.98
CA SER A 20 -3.14 -6.91 4.72
C SER A 20 -2.04 -5.87 4.96
N LEU A 21 -0.93 -6.00 4.24
CA LEU A 21 0.12 -4.99 4.16
C LEU A 21 -0.01 -4.23 2.86
N LEU A 22 -0.31 -2.94 2.96
CA LEU A 22 -0.52 -2.02 1.84
C LEU A 22 0.72 -1.16 1.64
N ASN A 23 1.01 -0.75 0.39
CA ASN A 23 2.02 0.28 0.11
C ASN A 23 1.73 1.03 -1.21
N ASP A 24 2.53 2.06 -1.47
CA ASP A 24 2.41 2.92 -2.65
C ASP A 24 3.41 2.61 -3.78
N SER A 25 4.54 1.97 -3.48
CA SER A 25 5.72 1.97 -4.37
C SER A 25 6.67 0.77 -4.21
N LYS A 26 6.32 -0.23 -3.39
CA LYS A 26 7.20 -1.34 -3.02
C LYS A 26 6.68 -2.68 -3.54
N TYR A 27 7.57 -3.40 -4.22
CA TYR A 27 7.20 -4.59 -4.99
C TYR A 27 7.70 -5.91 -4.41
N GLY A 28 8.68 -5.87 -3.50
CA GLY A 28 9.27 -7.09 -2.93
C GLY A 28 8.58 -7.50 -1.64
N TYR A 29 7.85 -8.62 -1.67
CA TYR A 29 7.17 -9.17 -0.50
C TYR A 29 7.69 -10.56 -0.16
N ASP A 30 7.65 -10.91 1.11
CA ASP A 30 7.95 -12.26 1.60
C ASP A 30 7.06 -12.61 2.79
N ILE A 31 6.40 -13.77 2.74
CA ILE A 31 5.54 -14.26 3.82
C ILE A 31 5.98 -15.67 4.15
N LYS A 32 6.42 -15.87 5.39
CA LYS A 32 6.89 -17.18 5.86
C LYS A 32 6.63 -17.32 7.35
N ASP A 33 6.06 -18.45 7.74
CA ASP A 33 5.79 -18.83 9.14
C ASP A 33 5.04 -17.73 9.91
N GLY A 34 4.01 -17.15 9.27
CA GLY A 34 3.19 -16.07 9.83
C GLY A 34 3.85 -14.68 9.83
N VAL A 35 5.10 -14.56 9.38
CA VAL A 35 5.83 -13.29 9.34
C VAL A 35 5.78 -12.71 7.93
N MET A 36 5.12 -11.57 7.79
CA MET A 36 5.06 -10.77 6.57
C MET A 36 6.17 -9.72 6.55
N ARG A 37 6.88 -9.60 5.43
CA ARG A 37 7.98 -8.66 5.20
C ARG A 37 7.76 -7.91 3.89
N LEU A 38 8.11 -6.62 3.91
CA LEU A 38 8.17 -5.74 2.73
C LEU A 38 9.59 -5.22 2.57
N THR A 39 10.18 -5.46 1.41
CA THR A 39 11.47 -4.88 1.05
C THR A 39 11.29 -3.40 0.75
N LEU A 40 11.87 -2.54 1.59
CA LEU A 40 11.79 -1.08 1.41
C LEU A 40 12.84 -0.56 0.43
N LEU A 41 14.08 -1.05 0.49
CA LEU A 41 15.16 -0.62 -0.40
C LEU A 41 16.20 -1.73 -0.58
N LYS A 42 16.80 -1.81 -1.77
CA LYS A 42 17.98 -2.61 -2.08
C LYS A 42 19.02 -1.71 -2.77
N SER A 43 20.02 -1.24 -2.03
CA SER A 43 21.06 -0.34 -2.54
C SER A 43 22.30 -1.13 -2.96
N GLY A 44 22.27 -1.67 -4.19
CA GLY A 44 23.42 -2.36 -4.80
C GLY A 44 24.41 -1.36 -5.38
N ILE A 45 25.71 -1.51 -5.07
CA ILE A 45 26.75 -0.52 -5.42
C ILE A 45 27.69 -0.95 -6.55
N GLU A 46 27.53 -2.15 -7.10
CA GLU A 46 28.51 -2.77 -8.01
C GLU A 46 28.71 -2.00 -9.32
N LEU A 47 27.63 -1.48 -9.91
CA LEU A 47 27.68 -0.74 -11.17
C LEU A 47 27.57 0.78 -10.99
N ASN A 48 27.00 1.22 -9.88
CA ASN A 48 26.87 2.62 -9.52
C ASN A 48 27.02 2.75 -8.01
N THR A 49 28.12 3.36 -7.57
CA THR A 49 28.42 3.53 -6.15
C THR A 49 27.47 4.47 -5.44
N ASP A 50 26.76 5.33 -6.17
CA ASP A 50 25.85 6.34 -5.64
C ASP A 50 24.37 5.99 -5.84
N ALA A 51 24.07 4.76 -6.27
CA ALA A 51 22.71 4.28 -6.39
C ALA A 51 21.97 4.38 -5.04
N ASP A 52 20.77 4.97 -5.09
CA ASP A 52 19.86 5.15 -3.96
C ASP A 52 20.44 5.94 -2.76
N LYS A 53 21.54 6.69 -2.95
CA LYS A 53 22.08 7.61 -1.93
C LYS A 53 21.33 8.94 -1.91
N GLU A 54 20.10 8.89 -1.41
CA GLU A 54 19.23 10.05 -1.32
C GLU A 54 18.25 9.91 -0.15
N GLU A 55 17.41 10.93 0.04
CA GLU A 55 16.32 10.85 1.00
C GLU A 55 15.16 10.06 0.40
N HIS A 56 14.77 8.97 1.05
CA HIS A 56 13.67 8.12 0.61
C HIS A 56 12.49 8.25 1.55
N HIS A 57 11.30 8.51 1.00
CA HIS A 57 10.05 8.43 1.72
C HIS A 57 9.30 7.14 1.33
N PHE A 58 8.85 6.40 2.33
CA PHE A 58 8.14 5.14 2.12
C PHE A 58 6.77 5.19 2.80
N VAL A 59 5.71 4.90 2.04
CA VAL A 59 4.36 4.78 2.59
C VAL A 59 3.95 3.32 2.57
N TYR A 60 3.63 2.80 3.75
CA TYR A 60 3.04 1.47 3.92
C TYR A 60 2.11 1.48 5.13
N SER A 61 1.17 0.54 5.16
CA SER A 61 0.21 0.43 6.24
C SER A 61 -0.14 -1.02 6.53
N LEU A 62 -0.30 -1.35 7.80
CA LEU A 62 -0.95 -2.60 8.21
C LEU A 62 -2.44 -2.35 8.32
N TYR A 63 -3.21 -3.18 7.63
CA TYR A 63 -4.65 -3.10 7.55
C TYR A 63 -5.28 -4.41 8.06
N PRO A 64 -5.63 -4.47 9.35
CA PRO A 64 -6.37 -5.60 9.91
C PRO A 64 -7.83 -5.58 9.44
N HIS A 65 -8.38 -6.77 9.15
CA HIS A 65 -9.77 -6.90 8.71
C HIS A 65 -10.40 -8.23 9.16
N ALA A 66 -11.73 -8.28 9.10
CA ALA A 66 -12.49 -9.51 9.29
C ALA A 66 -12.46 -10.37 8.01
N GLY A 67 -12.38 -11.68 8.18
CA GLY A 67 -12.35 -12.63 7.06
C GLY A 67 -11.13 -12.45 6.15
N GLY A 68 -11.25 -12.87 4.89
CA GLY A 68 -10.19 -12.76 3.90
C GLY A 68 -10.10 -11.37 3.24
N TRP A 69 -9.13 -11.21 2.34
CA TRP A 69 -8.88 -9.95 1.63
C TRP A 69 -10.09 -9.39 0.85
N LYS A 70 -11.04 -10.24 0.45
CA LYS A 70 -12.26 -9.82 -0.25
C LYS A 70 -13.24 -9.18 0.71
N GLU A 71 -13.52 -9.86 1.81
CA GLU A 71 -14.41 -9.39 2.88
C GLU A 71 -13.85 -8.13 3.53
N GLY A 72 -12.54 -8.11 3.74
CA GLY A 72 -11.80 -6.96 4.23
C GLY A 72 -11.66 -5.81 3.23
N LYS A 73 -12.08 -5.96 1.97
CA LYS A 73 -11.95 -4.91 0.94
C LYS A 73 -10.50 -4.42 0.77
N THR A 74 -9.53 -5.31 0.96
CA THR A 74 -8.09 -5.00 0.88
C THR A 74 -7.72 -4.27 -0.41
N VAL A 75 -8.30 -4.68 -1.54
CA VAL A 75 -8.05 -4.04 -2.84
C VAL A 75 -8.51 -2.57 -2.82
N GLU A 76 -9.72 -2.29 -2.33
CA GLU A 76 -10.25 -0.92 -2.24
C GLU A 76 -9.36 -0.06 -1.33
N MET A 77 -8.95 -0.59 -0.18
CA MET A 77 -8.07 0.11 0.76
C MET A 77 -6.67 0.37 0.19
N ALA A 78 -6.11 -0.61 -0.54
CA ALA A 78 -4.82 -0.44 -1.23
C ALA A 78 -4.88 0.67 -2.28
N TYR A 79 -5.96 0.71 -3.08
CA TYR A 79 -6.16 1.79 -4.05
C TYR A 79 -6.44 3.13 -3.36
N GLY A 80 -7.20 3.15 -2.27
CA GLY A 80 -7.47 4.34 -1.47
C GLY A 80 -6.18 4.96 -0.90
N LEU A 81 -5.25 4.14 -0.40
CA LEU A 81 -3.93 4.61 0.05
C LEU A 81 -3.14 5.26 -1.10
N ASN A 82 -3.35 4.80 -2.33
CA ASN A 82 -2.67 5.26 -3.53
C ASN A 82 -3.41 6.39 -4.27
N LEU A 83 -4.57 6.85 -3.75
CA LEU A 83 -5.39 7.88 -4.37
C LEU A 83 -5.43 9.12 -3.47
N GLY A 84 -4.63 10.13 -3.85
CA GLY A 84 -4.60 11.40 -3.15
C GLY A 84 -5.96 12.11 -3.17
N VAL A 85 -6.32 12.72 -2.05
CA VAL A 85 -7.52 13.57 -1.96
C VAL A 85 -7.24 14.93 -2.60
N TYR A 86 -8.19 15.40 -3.41
CA TYR A 86 -8.16 16.74 -3.98
C TYR A 86 -9.21 17.59 -3.29
N SER A 87 -8.78 18.72 -2.76
CA SER A 87 -9.65 19.74 -2.17
C SER A 87 -9.50 21.04 -2.94
N PHE A 88 -10.61 21.72 -3.17
CA PHE A 88 -10.64 23.06 -3.75
C PHE A 88 -11.49 23.97 -2.87
N ILE A 89 -11.19 25.26 -2.92
CA ILE A 89 -11.99 26.31 -2.28
C ILE A 89 -12.73 27.01 -3.41
N GLU A 90 -14.04 27.19 -3.23
CA GLU A 90 -14.92 27.78 -4.24
C GLU A 90 -15.72 28.94 -3.62
N GLU A 91 -16.02 29.96 -4.42
CA GLU A 91 -16.88 31.07 -3.98
C GLU A 91 -18.37 30.69 -4.07
N ALA A 92 -19.23 31.43 -3.37
CA ALA A 92 -20.66 31.19 -3.43
C ALA A 92 -21.20 31.45 -4.84
N HIS A 93 -21.82 30.44 -5.45
CA HIS A 93 -22.46 30.53 -6.76
C HIS A 93 -23.71 29.64 -6.81
N ASP A 94 -24.61 29.92 -7.75
CA ASP A 94 -25.72 29.01 -8.03
C ASP A 94 -25.18 27.66 -8.53
N GLY A 95 -25.64 26.56 -7.94
CA GLY A 95 -25.21 25.20 -8.28
C GLY A 95 -26.26 24.45 -9.09
N SER A 96 -25.81 23.62 -10.04
CA SER A 96 -26.68 22.67 -10.77
C SER A 96 -26.63 21.25 -10.21
N LEU A 97 -25.69 20.98 -9.30
CA LEU A 97 -25.56 19.70 -8.60
C LEU A 97 -26.43 19.70 -7.34
N PRO A 98 -26.88 18.51 -6.87
CA PRO A 98 -27.61 18.40 -5.62
C PRO A 98 -26.78 18.93 -4.45
N GLU A 99 -27.45 19.52 -3.46
CA GLU A 99 -26.80 19.86 -2.19
C GLU A 99 -26.26 18.58 -1.52
N THR A 100 -25.00 18.64 -1.08
CA THR A 100 -24.28 17.55 -0.38
C THR A 100 -24.68 17.43 1.07
#